data_AF-A0A2W7AKS8-F1
#
_entry.id   AF-A0A2W7AKS8-F1
#
_cell.length_a   1.000
_cell.length_b   1.000
_cell.length_c   1.000
_cell.angle_alpha   90.00
_cell.angle_beta   90.00
_cell.angle_gamma   90.00
#
_symmetry.space_group_name_H-M   'P 1'
#
loop_
_entity.id
_entity.type
_entity.pdbx_description
1 polymer ?
#
loop_
_entity_poly.entity_id
_entity_poly.type
_entity_poly.pdbx_seq_one_letter_code
_entity_poly.pdbx_strand_id
1 'polypeptide(L)'
;MFNATELLIGNFVEQLKLGYRRTYGGYLHDYEDIIGWAGSMALENIANSDALYHNVEHTILVTLVGQEILRGKHIREGRVSPEDWLHYIISLVCHDIGYVKGVCLQDGGGKFATGIGDAMVELPAGASDAGLTPYHVDRAKLFVNQRFANHVLINAEKICRNIELTRFPVPKTGDHQDTTNFAGLVRSADLIGQLSDPRYLKKIGALFYEFEETGVNIALGYAHPGDLRRNYPKFYWTNVYPFVKDALYYLSLTQQGQEIVAHLYSNVFVVEHEKPEYQP
;
A
#
# COMPACT_ATOMS: atom_id res chain seq x y z
N MET A 1 -22.81 5.46 -18.80
CA MET A 1 -21.93 6.35 -17.99
C MET A 1 -20.52 5.81 -18.14
N PHE A 2 -19.51 6.65 -18.38
CA PHE A 2 -18.12 6.18 -18.46
C PHE A 2 -17.57 5.99 -17.03
N ASN A 3 -17.11 4.78 -16.71
CA ASN A 3 -16.60 4.44 -15.38
C ASN A 3 -15.09 4.15 -15.47
N ALA A 4 -14.26 5.16 -15.17
CA ALA A 4 -12.80 5.02 -15.22
C ALA A 4 -12.29 4.01 -14.18
N THR A 5 -12.94 3.94 -13.01
CA THR A 5 -12.55 3.04 -11.92
C THR A 5 -12.69 1.58 -12.32
N GLU A 6 -13.80 1.21 -12.96
CA GLU A 6 -14.03 -0.15 -13.48
C GLU A 6 -12.94 -0.59 -14.48
N LEU A 7 -12.52 0.33 -15.38
CA LEU A 7 -11.43 0.05 -16.34
C LEU A 7 -10.08 -0.17 -15.64
N LEU A 8 -9.78 0.63 -14.62
CA LEU A 8 -8.56 0.48 -13.82
C LEU A 8 -8.55 -0.85 -13.07
N ILE A 9 -9.65 -1.20 -12.40
CA ILE A 9 -9.81 -2.46 -11.66
C ILE A 9 -9.66 -3.65 -12.61
N GLY A 10 -10.36 -3.63 -13.75
CA GLY A 10 -10.29 -4.71 -14.73
C GLY A 10 -8.88 -4.92 -15.29
N ASN A 11 -8.18 -3.85 -15.66
CA ASN A 11 -6.80 -3.94 -16.14
C ASN A 11 -5.84 -4.45 -15.06
N PHE A 12 -5.98 -3.93 -13.83
CA PHE A 12 -5.16 -4.33 -12.70
C PHE A 12 -5.29 -5.83 -12.39
N VAL A 13 -6.51 -6.35 -12.34
CA VAL A 13 -6.77 -7.77 -12.09
C VAL A 13 -6.07 -8.65 -13.13
N GLU A 14 -6.12 -8.28 -14.41
CA GLU A 14 -5.37 -8.99 -15.45
C GLU A 14 -3.85 -8.92 -15.22
N GLN A 15 -3.30 -7.79 -14.76
CA GLN A 15 -1.87 -7.69 -14.43
C GLN A 15 -1.47 -8.60 -13.25
N LEU A 16 -2.32 -8.78 -12.24
CA LEU A 16 -2.06 -9.70 -11.14
C LEU A 16 -1.99 -11.15 -11.63
N LYS A 17 -2.99 -11.56 -12.42
CA LYS A 17 -3.06 -12.90 -13.00
C LYS A 17 -1.87 -13.16 -13.93
N LEU A 18 -1.51 -12.20 -14.77
CA LEU A 18 -0.33 -12.28 -15.64
C LEU A 18 0.97 -12.39 -14.84
N GLY A 19 1.10 -11.67 -13.72
CA GLY A 19 2.25 -11.76 -12.84
C GLY A 19 2.44 -13.18 -12.28
N TYR A 20 1.36 -13.79 -11.80
CA TYR A 20 1.37 -15.18 -11.35
C TYR A 20 1.74 -16.15 -12.48
N ARG A 21 1.07 -16.07 -13.64
CA ARG A 21 1.34 -16.94 -14.81
C ARG A 21 2.77 -16.82 -15.33
N ARG A 22 3.33 -15.60 -15.34
CA ARG A 22 4.73 -15.37 -15.77
C ARG A 22 5.74 -16.06 -14.85
N THR A 23 5.41 -16.18 -13.57
CA THR A 23 6.31 -16.78 -12.57
C THR A 23 6.16 -18.30 -12.50
N TYR A 24 4.93 -18.82 -12.52
CA TYR A 24 4.64 -20.24 -12.24
C TYR A 24 4.01 -21.00 -13.42
N GLY A 25 3.75 -20.35 -14.55
CA GLY A 25 2.99 -20.94 -15.65
C GLY A 25 1.56 -21.27 -15.21
N GLY A 26 1.09 -22.47 -15.53
CA GLY A 26 -0.22 -22.99 -15.12
C GLY A 26 -0.22 -23.78 -13.80
N TYR A 27 0.88 -23.75 -13.03
CA TYR A 27 0.97 -24.50 -11.78
C TYR A 27 0.05 -23.89 -10.71
N LEU A 28 -0.77 -24.74 -10.04
CA LEU A 28 -1.77 -24.33 -9.05
C LEU A 28 -2.65 -23.17 -9.54
N HIS A 29 -3.30 -23.35 -10.69
CA HIS A 29 -4.11 -22.31 -11.35
C HIS A 29 -5.20 -21.68 -10.47
N ASP A 30 -5.78 -22.44 -9.52
CA ASP A 30 -6.76 -21.90 -8.57
C ASP A 30 -6.24 -20.66 -7.80
N TYR A 31 -4.92 -20.58 -7.54
CA TYR A 31 -4.33 -19.42 -6.86
C TYR A 31 -4.36 -18.16 -7.72
N GLU A 32 -4.20 -18.30 -9.03
CA GLU A 32 -4.31 -17.20 -9.97
C GLU A 32 -5.72 -16.60 -9.96
N ASP A 33 -6.74 -17.44 -9.95
CA ASP A 33 -8.14 -17.01 -9.89
C ASP A 33 -8.49 -16.38 -8.54
N ILE A 34 -7.99 -16.93 -7.43
CA ILE A 34 -8.16 -16.34 -6.11
C ILE A 34 -7.47 -14.96 -6.03
N ILE A 35 -6.27 -14.82 -6.59
CA ILE A 35 -5.57 -13.53 -6.68
C ILE A 35 -6.41 -12.52 -7.44
N GLY A 36 -6.96 -12.90 -8.60
CA GLY A 36 -7.83 -12.03 -9.38
C GLY A 36 -9.07 -11.60 -8.61
N TRP A 37 -9.76 -12.55 -7.97
CA TRP A 37 -10.92 -12.28 -7.13
C TRP A 37 -10.60 -11.36 -5.94
N ALA A 38 -9.51 -11.63 -5.21
CA ALA A 38 -9.09 -10.81 -4.07
C ALA A 38 -8.75 -9.38 -4.50
N GLY A 39 -8.08 -9.22 -5.65
CA GLY A 39 -7.79 -7.91 -6.24
C GLY A 39 -9.04 -7.12 -6.62
N SER A 40 -9.99 -7.75 -7.32
CA SER A 40 -11.29 -7.13 -7.62
C SER A 40 -12.02 -6.74 -6.33
N MET A 41 -12.13 -7.67 -5.39
CA MET A 41 -12.86 -7.46 -4.14
C MET A 41 -12.28 -6.30 -3.34
N ALA A 42 -10.97 -6.24 -3.18
CA ALA A 42 -10.33 -5.17 -2.43
C ALA A 42 -10.54 -3.81 -3.10
N LEU A 43 -10.31 -3.71 -4.42
CA LEU A 43 -10.47 -2.44 -5.11
C LEU A 43 -11.92 -1.97 -5.22
N GLU A 44 -12.90 -2.87 -5.32
CA GLU A 44 -14.32 -2.48 -5.25
C GLU A 44 -14.68 -1.90 -3.88
N ASN A 45 -14.07 -2.38 -2.78
CA ASN A 45 -14.26 -1.77 -1.47
C ASN A 45 -13.55 -0.40 -1.39
N ILE A 46 -12.28 -0.34 -1.81
CA ILE A 46 -11.46 0.88 -1.78
C ILE A 46 -12.04 1.98 -2.69
N ALA A 47 -12.70 1.62 -3.79
CA ALA A 47 -13.40 2.55 -4.67
C ALA A 47 -14.54 3.32 -4.00
N ASN A 48 -15.05 2.84 -2.86
CA ASN A 48 -16.08 3.53 -2.08
C ASN A 48 -15.49 4.50 -1.04
N SER A 49 -14.17 4.54 -0.88
CA SER A 49 -13.49 5.48 0.02
C SER A 49 -13.51 6.90 -0.52
N ASP A 50 -13.69 7.88 0.37
CA ASP A 50 -13.50 9.30 0.07
C ASP A 50 -12.12 9.83 0.52
N ALA A 51 -11.19 8.96 0.92
CA ALA A 51 -9.79 9.30 1.15
C ALA A 51 -9.14 9.82 -0.16
N LEU A 52 -8.41 10.93 -0.06
CA LEU A 52 -7.90 11.65 -1.24
C LEU A 52 -6.70 10.95 -1.89
N TYR A 53 -5.82 10.37 -1.08
CA TYR A 53 -4.55 9.77 -1.49
C TYR A 53 -4.57 8.24 -1.39
N HIS A 54 -4.95 7.68 -0.24
CA HIS A 54 -4.99 6.23 -0.01
C HIS A 54 -6.23 5.61 -0.69
N ASN A 55 -6.17 5.51 -2.02
CA ASN A 55 -7.29 5.17 -2.89
C ASN A 55 -6.94 4.00 -3.86
N VAL A 56 -7.82 3.76 -4.84
CA VAL A 56 -7.67 2.69 -5.85
C VAL A 56 -6.33 2.79 -6.59
N GLU A 57 -5.92 3.99 -7.01
CA GLU A 57 -4.69 4.18 -7.77
C GLU A 57 -3.46 3.88 -6.91
N HIS A 58 -3.44 4.33 -5.66
CA HIS A 58 -2.37 4.02 -4.72
C HIS A 58 -2.24 2.50 -4.49
N THR A 59 -3.36 1.83 -4.23
CA THR A 59 -3.39 0.37 -3.98
C THR A 59 -2.89 -0.42 -5.19
N ILE A 60 -3.26 -0.01 -6.40
CA ILE A 60 -2.76 -0.61 -7.65
C ILE A 60 -1.24 -0.47 -7.73
N LEU A 61 -0.71 0.74 -7.53
CA LEU A 61 0.73 1.01 -7.65
C LEU A 61 1.54 0.22 -6.62
N VAL A 62 1.12 0.23 -5.35
CA VAL A 62 1.73 -0.57 -4.28
C VAL A 62 1.74 -2.05 -4.63
N THR A 63 0.60 -2.57 -5.09
CA THR A 63 0.50 -4.01 -5.39
C THR A 63 1.37 -4.41 -6.58
N LEU A 64 1.39 -3.63 -7.66
CA LEU A 64 2.20 -3.94 -8.84
C LEU A 64 3.70 -3.82 -8.56
N VAL A 65 4.12 -2.83 -7.78
CA VAL A 65 5.50 -2.74 -7.28
C VAL A 65 5.85 -3.95 -6.43
N GLY A 66 4.98 -4.32 -5.49
CA GLY A 66 5.16 -5.49 -4.64
C GLY A 66 5.26 -6.79 -5.45
N GLN A 67 4.44 -6.95 -6.47
CA GLN A 67 4.48 -8.10 -7.37
C GLN A 67 5.85 -8.20 -8.08
N GLU A 68 6.40 -7.09 -8.57
CA GLU A 68 7.71 -7.07 -9.21
C GLU A 68 8.87 -7.25 -8.22
N ILE A 69 8.77 -6.74 -6.98
CA ILE A 69 9.69 -7.07 -5.89
C ILE A 69 9.71 -8.59 -5.65
N LEU A 70 8.54 -9.20 -5.54
CA LEU A 70 8.41 -10.62 -5.25
C LEU A 70 8.94 -11.48 -6.39
N ARG A 71 8.71 -11.05 -7.64
CA ARG A 71 9.31 -11.66 -8.83
C ARG A 71 10.84 -11.59 -8.80
N GLY A 72 11.41 -10.42 -8.48
CA GLY A 72 12.86 -10.25 -8.31
C GLY A 72 13.43 -11.16 -7.21
N LYS A 73 12.73 -11.28 -6.08
CA LYS A 73 13.08 -12.22 -5.02
C LYS A 73 13.07 -13.66 -5.51
N HIS A 74 12.03 -14.07 -6.23
CA HIS A 74 11.95 -15.42 -6.79
C HIS A 74 13.09 -15.69 -7.78
N ILE A 75 13.43 -14.75 -8.66
CA ILE A 75 14.57 -14.87 -9.58
C ILE A 75 15.89 -15.05 -8.83
N ARG A 76 16.09 -14.27 -7.76
CA ARG A 76 17.34 -14.30 -6.98
C ARG A 76 17.49 -15.55 -6.13
N GLU A 77 16.42 -15.98 -5.46
CA GLU A 77 16.47 -16.97 -4.39
C GLU A 77 15.83 -18.32 -4.75
N GLY A 78 14.93 -18.34 -5.74
CA GLY A 78 14.22 -19.55 -6.18
C GLY A 78 13.22 -20.13 -5.17
N ARG A 79 12.86 -19.38 -4.12
CA ARG A 79 12.16 -19.91 -2.93
C ARG A 79 10.81 -19.28 -2.61
N VAL A 80 10.27 -18.46 -3.51
CA VAL A 80 8.89 -17.97 -3.35
C VAL A 80 7.94 -19.04 -3.89
N SER A 81 7.22 -19.73 -2.99
CA SER A 81 6.21 -20.70 -3.40
C SER A 81 4.96 -20.01 -3.94
N PRO A 82 4.10 -20.70 -4.71
CA PRO A 82 2.80 -20.16 -5.10
C PRO A 82 1.93 -19.72 -3.91
N GLU A 83 2.03 -20.43 -2.78
CA GLU A 83 1.31 -20.07 -1.56
C GLU A 83 1.84 -18.75 -0.99
N ASP A 84 3.16 -18.57 -0.94
CA ASP A 84 3.75 -17.30 -0.51
C ASP A 84 3.30 -16.15 -1.41
N TRP A 85 3.26 -16.38 -2.73
CA TRP A 85 2.80 -15.39 -3.69
C TRP A 85 1.34 -15.01 -3.47
N LEU A 86 0.46 -15.99 -3.29
CA LEU A 86 -0.97 -15.77 -3.00
C LEU A 86 -1.15 -14.86 -1.78
N HIS A 87 -0.55 -15.23 -0.64
CA HIS A 87 -0.71 -14.46 0.59
C HIS A 87 -0.07 -13.08 0.50
N TYR A 88 1.08 -12.97 -0.16
CA TYR A 88 1.77 -11.70 -0.36
C TYR A 88 0.93 -10.73 -1.20
N ILE A 89 0.35 -11.18 -2.32
CA ILE A 89 -0.54 -10.34 -3.15
C ILE A 89 -1.80 -9.95 -2.38
N ILE A 90 -2.43 -10.87 -1.63
CA ILE A 90 -3.60 -10.53 -0.80
C ILE A 90 -3.25 -9.48 0.26
N SER A 91 -2.05 -9.57 0.85
CA SER A 91 -1.56 -8.59 1.82
C SER A 91 -1.47 -7.19 1.20
N LEU A 92 -0.94 -7.09 -0.03
CA LEU A 92 -0.80 -5.82 -0.74
C LEU A 92 -2.16 -5.22 -1.13
N VAL A 93 -3.08 -6.00 -1.69
CA VAL A 93 -4.39 -5.42 -2.08
C VAL A 93 -5.24 -5.03 -0.86
N CYS A 94 -4.98 -5.60 0.31
CA CYS A 94 -5.72 -5.32 1.54
C CYS A 94 -5.03 -4.33 2.49
N HIS A 95 -3.78 -3.88 2.25
CA HIS A 95 -3.02 -3.13 3.26
C HIS A 95 -3.74 -1.86 3.75
N ASP A 96 -4.38 -1.14 2.82
CA ASP A 96 -5.09 0.12 3.07
C ASP A 96 -6.61 -0.02 3.10
N ILE A 97 -7.15 -1.24 3.00
CA ILE A 97 -8.60 -1.42 3.00
C ILE A 97 -9.24 -0.92 4.30
N GLY A 98 -8.46 -0.84 5.39
CA GLY A 98 -8.91 -0.33 6.67
C GLY A 98 -9.24 1.17 6.70
N TYR A 99 -8.88 1.95 5.68
CA TYR A 99 -9.38 3.32 5.53
C TYR A 99 -10.89 3.36 5.26
N VAL A 100 -11.41 2.37 4.54
CA VAL A 100 -12.80 2.37 4.03
C VAL A 100 -13.80 2.34 5.20
N LYS A 101 -14.66 3.35 5.30
CA LYS A 101 -15.79 3.33 6.23
C LYS A 101 -16.80 2.25 5.81
N GLY A 102 -17.28 1.44 6.76
CA GLY A 102 -18.28 0.39 6.49
C GLY A 102 -17.68 -0.94 6.06
N VAL A 103 -16.35 -1.05 5.96
CA VAL A 103 -15.69 -2.28 5.50
C VAL A 103 -15.65 -3.39 6.56
N CYS A 104 -15.61 -3.00 7.83
CA CYS A 104 -15.61 -3.91 8.97
C CYS A 104 -17.06 -4.19 9.41
N LEU A 105 -17.38 -5.43 9.79
CA LEU A 105 -18.76 -5.84 10.15
C LEU A 105 -19.41 -5.01 11.28
N GLN A 106 -18.61 -4.43 12.16
CA GLN A 106 -19.08 -3.63 13.31
C GLN A 106 -19.32 -2.15 12.95
N ASP A 107 -18.86 -1.69 11.78
CA ASP A 107 -19.05 -0.30 11.36
C ASP A 107 -20.55 -0.01 11.15
N GLY A 108 -21.02 1.10 11.71
CA GLY A 108 -22.43 1.49 11.58
C GLY A 108 -22.81 2.64 12.50
N GLY A 109 -23.88 3.37 12.12
CA GLY A 109 -24.43 4.44 12.96
C GLY A 109 -23.45 5.56 13.30
N GLY A 110 -22.48 5.84 12.42
CA GLY A 110 -21.43 6.85 12.65
C GLY A 110 -20.27 6.40 13.54
N LYS A 111 -20.25 5.12 13.94
CA LYS A 111 -19.15 4.50 14.70
C LYS A 111 -18.42 3.48 13.84
N PHE A 112 -17.11 3.42 14.00
CA PHE A 112 -16.23 2.58 13.19
C PHE A 112 -15.33 1.73 14.11
N ALA A 113 -15.14 0.47 13.78
CA ALA A 113 -14.24 -0.41 14.54
C ALA A 113 -12.80 0.11 14.47
N THR A 114 -12.08 0.07 15.59
CA THR A 114 -10.65 0.40 15.57
C THR A 114 -9.78 -0.77 15.10
N GLY A 115 -10.35 -1.98 15.04
CA GLY A 115 -9.61 -3.22 14.82
C GLY A 115 -8.92 -3.77 16.08
N ILE A 116 -9.01 -3.07 17.21
CA ILE A 116 -8.39 -3.44 18.49
C ILE A 116 -9.48 -3.89 19.47
N GLY A 117 -9.64 -5.19 19.63
CA GLY A 117 -10.74 -5.76 20.43
C GLY A 117 -12.10 -5.28 19.91
N ASP A 118 -12.98 -4.89 20.83
CA ASP A 118 -14.32 -4.34 20.51
C ASP A 118 -14.35 -2.81 20.53
N ALA A 119 -13.19 -2.14 20.50
CA ALA A 119 -13.13 -0.69 20.56
C ALA A 119 -13.61 -0.05 19.26
N MET A 120 -14.44 0.99 19.40
CA MET A 120 -15.02 1.76 18.30
C MET A 120 -14.60 3.23 18.41
N VAL A 121 -14.55 3.93 17.28
CA VAL A 121 -14.28 5.37 17.19
C VAL A 121 -15.40 6.08 16.45
N GLU A 122 -15.70 7.32 16.84
CA GLU A 122 -16.58 8.24 16.12
C GLU A 122 -15.72 9.27 15.40
N LEU A 123 -16.04 9.55 14.14
CA LEU A 123 -15.38 10.61 13.37
C LEU A 123 -16.21 11.89 13.42
N PRO A 124 -15.57 13.08 13.41
CA PRO A 124 -16.28 14.34 13.29
C PRO A 124 -17.19 14.39 12.05
N ALA A 125 -18.28 15.14 12.13
CA ALA A 125 -19.14 15.36 10.96
C ALA A 125 -18.34 16.00 9.82
N GLY A 126 -18.38 15.39 8.63
CA GLY A 126 -17.64 15.84 7.45
C GLY A 126 -16.22 15.27 7.32
N ALA A 127 -15.76 14.42 8.25
CA ALA A 127 -14.51 13.71 8.13
C ALA A 127 -14.54 12.70 6.96
N SER A 128 -13.44 12.64 6.21
CA SER A 128 -13.20 11.63 5.19
C SER A 128 -12.73 10.31 5.83
N ASP A 129 -12.55 9.29 5.00
CA ASP A 129 -12.01 7.98 5.36
C ASP A 129 -10.56 8.10 5.86
N ALA A 130 -9.85 9.19 5.50
CA ALA A 130 -8.53 9.51 6.06
C ALA A 130 -8.56 9.72 7.58
N GLY A 131 -9.70 10.08 8.17
CA GLY A 131 -9.88 10.11 9.63
C GLY A 131 -9.59 8.78 10.32
N LEU A 132 -9.61 7.65 9.59
CA LEU A 132 -9.29 6.31 10.09
C LEU A 132 -7.81 5.93 9.97
N THR A 133 -6.94 6.83 9.49
CA THR A 133 -5.48 6.61 9.44
C THR A 133 -4.90 6.00 10.73
N PRO A 134 -5.27 6.45 11.96
CA PRO A 134 -4.69 5.86 13.17
C PRO A 134 -5.01 4.37 13.38
N TYR A 135 -6.04 3.86 12.70
CA TYR A 135 -6.58 2.51 12.87
C TYR A 135 -6.50 1.66 11.61
N HIS A 136 -6.08 2.20 10.47
CA HIS A 136 -6.20 1.51 9.16
C HIS A 136 -5.54 0.13 9.14
N VAL A 137 -4.33 -0.03 9.72
CA VAL A 137 -3.65 -1.33 9.78
C VAL A 137 -4.42 -2.35 10.63
N ASP A 138 -4.91 -1.94 11.80
CA ASP A 138 -5.70 -2.83 12.67
C ASP A 138 -7.06 -3.18 12.04
N ARG A 139 -7.70 -2.21 11.40
CA ARG A 139 -8.93 -2.40 10.62
C ARG A 139 -8.73 -3.33 9.43
N ALA A 140 -7.62 -3.19 8.69
CA ALA A 140 -7.29 -4.07 7.57
C ALA A 140 -7.12 -5.53 8.03
N LYS A 141 -6.43 -5.75 9.15
CA LYS A 141 -6.32 -7.09 9.77
C LYS A 141 -7.67 -7.62 10.25
N LEU A 142 -8.51 -6.77 10.85
CA LEU A 142 -9.87 -7.15 11.24
C LEU A 142 -10.68 -7.60 10.01
N PHE A 143 -10.63 -6.83 8.93
CA PHE A 143 -11.28 -7.17 7.66
C PHE A 143 -10.80 -8.52 7.11
N VAL A 144 -9.48 -8.72 7.04
CA VAL A 144 -8.86 -9.97 6.57
C VAL A 144 -9.34 -11.17 7.39
N ASN A 145 -9.37 -11.04 8.72
CA ASN A 145 -9.88 -12.11 9.59
C ASN A 145 -11.37 -12.38 9.36
N GLN A 146 -12.21 -11.34 9.28
CA GLN A 146 -13.64 -11.48 9.03
C GLN A 146 -13.93 -12.13 7.67
N ARG A 147 -13.10 -11.82 6.65
CA ARG A 147 -13.31 -12.30 5.29
C ARG A 147 -12.73 -13.69 5.03
N PHE A 148 -11.57 -14.01 5.59
CA PHE A 148 -10.77 -15.17 5.19
C PHE A 148 -10.53 -16.21 6.29
N ALA A 149 -10.97 -16.02 7.53
CA ALA A 149 -10.62 -16.90 8.67
C ALA A 149 -10.88 -18.41 8.43
N ASN A 150 -11.87 -18.77 7.62
CA ASN A 150 -12.24 -20.16 7.34
C ASN A 150 -11.93 -20.62 5.91
N HIS A 151 -11.10 -19.87 5.17
CA HIS A 151 -10.79 -20.19 3.78
C HIS A 151 -9.71 -21.28 3.69
N VAL A 152 -9.97 -22.34 2.92
CA VAL A 152 -9.10 -23.53 2.85
C VAL A 152 -7.70 -23.20 2.31
N LEU A 153 -7.61 -22.28 1.36
CA LEU A 153 -6.36 -21.93 0.67
C LEU A 153 -5.75 -20.59 1.13
N ILE A 154 -6.43 -19.84 2.01
CA ILE A 154 -5.99 -18.50 2.44
C ILE A 154 -5.82 -18.52 3.96
N ASN A 155 -4.58 -18.33 4.38
CA ASN A 155 -4.17 -18.16 5.76
C ASN A 155 -4.22 -16.67 6.14
N ALA A 156 -5.27 -16.29 6.86
CA ALA A 156 -5.49 -14.91 7.34
C ALA A 156 -4.37 -14.42 8.26
N GLU A 157 -3.77 -15.29 9.09
CA GLU A 157 -2.70 -14.93 10.02
C GLU A 157 -1.44 -14.47 9.27
N LYS A 158 -1.04 -15.19 8.23
CA LYS A 158 0.09 -14.81 7.36
C LYS A 158 -0.13 -13.43 6.73
N ILE A 159 -1.34 -13.17 6.24
CA ILE A 159 -1.70 -11.88 5.63
C ILE A 159 -1.65 -10.77 6.68
N CYS A 160 -2.24 -10.98 7.86
CA CYS A 160 -2.23 -10.00 8.93
C CYS A 160 -0.81 -9.65 9.39
N ARG A 161 0.07 -10.64 9.47
CA ARG A 161 1.49 -10.43 9.79
C ARG A 161 2.20 -9.60 8.73
N ASN A 162 1.88 -9.80 7.45
CA ASN A 162 2.47 -9.01 6.39
C ASN A 162 2.00 -7.54 6.43
N ILE A 163 0.70 -7.32 6.65
CA ILE A 163 0.10 -5.98 6.75
C ILE A 163 0.62 -5.22 7.97
N GLU A 164 0.94 -5.89 9.08
CA GLU A 164 1.43 -5.23 10.31
C GLU A 164 2.62 -4.28 10.09
N LEU A 165 3.51 -4.59 9.13
CA LEU A 165 4.68 -3.75 8.87
C LEU A 165 4.40 -2.51 8.01
N THR A 166 3.19 -2.33 7.46
CA THR A 166 2.82 -1.08 6.74
C THR A 166 2.49 0.08 7.67
N ARG A 167 2.53 -0.12 9.00
CA ARG A 167 2.38 0.99 9.95
C ARG A 167 3.43 2.06 9.71
N PHE A 168 2.94 3.29 9.53
CA PHE A 168 3.78 4.47 9.41
C PHE A 168 3.37 5.55 10.43
N PRO A 169 4.33 6.21 11.13
CA PRO A 169 5.78 5.96 11.13
C PRO A 169 6.17 4.57 11.64
N VAL A 170 7.28 4.02 11.11
CA VAL A 170 7.74 2.68 11.49
C VAL A 170 8.01 2.62 13.01
N PRO A 171 7.36 1.70 13.75
CA PRO A 171 7.60 1.52 15.17
C PRO A 171 9.06 1.17 15.48
N LYS A 172 9.60 1.70 16.60
CA LYS A 172 11.00 1.49 17.01
C LYS A 172 11.28 0.13 17.67
N THR A 173 10.24 -0.59 18.08
CA THR A 173 10.30 -1.88 18.79
C THR A 173 9.88 -3.01 17.86
N GLY A 174 10.03 -4.28 18.25
CA GLY A 174 9.52 -5.44 17.49
C GLY A 174 10.37 -5.86 16.28
N ASP A 175 9.76 -6.59 15.35
CA ASP A 175 10.36 -7.07 14.10
C ASP A 175 10.31 -6.03 12.96
N HIS A 176 9.94 -4.79 13.27
CA HIS A 176 9.79 -3.69 12.32
C HIS A 176 11.10 -3.25 11.63
N GLN A 177 12.25 -3.87 11.93
CA GLN A 177 13.50 -3.69 11.19
C GLN A 177 13.68 -4.69 10.03
N ASP A 178 12.74 -5.63 9.84
CA ASP A 178 12.80 -6.60 8.74
C ASP A 178 12.62 -5.94 7.37
N THR A 179 13.56 -6.20 6.46
CA THR A 179 13.57 -5.68 5.09
C THR A 179 13.58 -6.77 4.02
N THR A 180 13.55 -8.06 4.41
CA THR A 180 13.83 -9.18 3.48
C THR A 180 12.78 -10.28 3.47
N ASN A 181 12.03 -10.47 4.58
CA ASN A 181 10.87 -11.36 4.54
C ASN A 181 9.63 -10.63 4.00
N PHE A 182 8.57 -11.41 3.77
CA PHE A 182 7.34 -10.94 3.12
C PHE A 182 6.74 -9.70 3.77
N ALA A 183 6.64 -9.63 5.09
CA ALA A 183 6.13 -8.45 5.78
C ALA A 183 6.98 -7.19 5.49
N GLY A 184 8.31 -7.34 5.55
CA GLY A 184 9.25 -6.26 5.24
C GLY A 184 9.11 -5.77 3.80
N LEU A 185 8.93 -6.71 2.86
CA LEU A 185 8.76 -6.41 1.45
C LEU A 185 7.37 -5.83 1.10
N VAL A 186 6.32 -6.17 1.84
CA VAL A 186 5.01 -5.50 1.72
C VAL A 186 5.14 -4.03 2.12
N ARG A 187 5.81 -3.72 3.23
CA ARG A 187 6.14 -2.33 3.58
C ARG A 187 6.99 -1.67 2.49
N SER A 188 8.01 -2.36 1.97
CA SER A 188 8.84 -1.77 0.92
C SER A 188 8.02 -1.47 -0.35
N ALA A 189 7.06 -2.32 -0.69
CA ALA A 189 6.16 -2.13 -1.82
C ALA A 189 5.21 -0.94 -1.62
N ASP A 190 4.70 -0.76 -0.40
CA ASP A 190 3.89 0.39 -0.02
C ASP A 190 4.68 1.70 -0.22
N LEU A 191 5.86 1.79 0.41
CA LEU A 191 6.73 2.95 0.30
C LEU A 191 7.22 3.21 -1.14
N ILE A 192 7.69 2.20 -1.86
CA ILE A 192 8.16 2.38 -3.26
C ILE A 192 6.97 2.68 -4.18
N GLY A 193 5.83 2.02 -4.01
CA GLY A 193 4.61 2.24 -4.80
C GLY A 193 4.10 3.67 -4.67
N GLN A 194 4.14 4.22 -3.46
CA GLN A 194 3.87 5.64 -3.22
C GLN A 194 4.85 6.54 -3.97
N LEU A 195 6.15 6.31 -3.80
CA LEU A 195 7.19 7.26 -4.19
C LEU A 195 7.66 7.14 -5.64
N SER A 196 7.39 6.01 -6.29
CA SER A 196 7.66 5.77 -7.71
C SER A 196 6.49 6.15 -8.63
N ASP A 197 5.36 6.61 -8.06
CA ASP A 197 4.24 7.11 -8.85
C ASP A 197 4.70 8.26 -9.78
N PRO A 198 4.54 8.14 -11.11
CA PRO A 198 4.88 9.21 -12.05
C PRO A 198 4.17 10.54 -11.77
N ARG A 199 3.04 10.50 -11.05
CA ARG A 199 2.25 11.66 -10.64
C ARG A 199 2.41 11.98 -9.15
N TYR A 200 3.29 11.29 -8.41
CA TYR A 200 3.48 11.47 -6.96
C TYR A 200 3.51 12.95 -6.57
N LEU A 201 4.39 13.69 -7.24
CA LEU A 201 4.63 15.12 -7.03
C LEU A 201 3.39 16.01 -7.23
N LYS A 202 2.43 15.59 -8.07
CA LYS A 202 1.15 16.27 -8.28
C LYS A 202 0.09 15.86 -7.25
N LYS A 203 0.26 14.72 -6.60
CA LYS A 203 -0.65 14.19 -5.58
C LYS A 203 -0.28 14.58 -4.14
N ILE A 204 0.86 15.26 -3.94
CA ILE A 204 1.29 15.77 -2.62
C ILE A 204 0.20 16.61 -1.93
N GLY A 205 -0.60 17.37 -2.71
CA GLY A 205 -1.74 18.12 -2.16
C GLY A 205 -2.78 17.21 -1.48
N ALA A 206 -3.14 16.09 -2.12
CA ALA A 206 -4.07 15.12 -1.55
C ALA A 206 -3.51 14.50 -0.25
N LEU A 207 -2.24 14.06 -0.27
CA LEU A 207 -1.58 13.49 0.91
C LEU A 207 -1.48 14.49 2.07
N PHE A 208 -1.19 15.76 1.77
CA PHE A 208 -1.14 16.80 2.80
C PHE A 208 -2.49 16.98 3.50
N TYR A 209 -3.60 16.96 2.78
CA TYR A 209 -4.93 17.14 3.40
C TYR A 209 -5.34 15.95 4.26
N GLU A 210 -4.91 14.73 3.93
CA GLU A 210 -5.08 13.60 4.85
C GLU A 210 -4.22 13.72 6.12
N PHE A 211 -3.00 14.27 5.99
CA PHE A 211 -2.17 14.60 7.15
C PHE A 211 -2.78 15.71 8.00
N GLU A 212 -3.46 16.68 7.38
CA GLU A 212 -4.17 17.75 8.08
C GLU A 212 -5.35 17.21 8.87
N GLU A 213 -6.14 16.32 8.29
CA GLU A 213 -7.32 15.72 8.94
C GLU A 213 -6.94 14.93 10.21
N THR A 214 -5.74 14.37 10.24
CA THR A 214 -5.24 13.55 11.35
C THR A 214 -4.29 14.29 12.28
N GLY A 215 -3.97 15.56 11.98
CA GLY A 215 -3.01 16.38 12.73
C GLY A 215 -1.54 16.00 12.54
N VAL A 216 -1.23 15.07 11.61
CA VAL A 216 0.14 14.67 11.27
C VAL A 216 0.92 15.83 10.67
N ASN A 217 0.27 16.72 9.91
CA ASN A 217 0.90 17.93 9.38
C ASN A 217 1.47 18.81 10.50
N ILE A 218 0.73 19.01 11.60
CA ILE A 218 1.16 19.79 12.77
C ILE A 218 2.35 19.10 13.45
N ALA A 219 2.27 17.78 13.65
CA ALA A 219 3.35 17.01 14.27
C ALA A 219 4.66 17.04 13.47
N LEU A 220 4.57 17.15 12.14
CA LEU A 220 5.71 17.26 11.22
C LEU A 220 6.13 18.71 10.94
N GLY A 221 5.38 19.71 11.41
CA GLY A 221 5.64 21.13 11.15
C GLY A 221 5.36 21.57 9.71
N TYR A 222 4.40 20.95 9.04
CA TYR A 222 3.98 21.29 7.68
C TYR A 222 2.75 22.20 7.71
N ALA A 223 2.88 23.42 7.17
CA ALA A 223 1.81 24.40 7.09
C ALA A 223 1.03 24.30 5.78
N HIS A 224 1.66 23.84 4.70
CA HIS A 224 1.01 23.70 3.39
C HIS A 224 1.64 22.55 2.56
N PRO A 225 1.02 22.09 1.45
CA PRO A 225 1.55 20.98 0.63
C PRO A 225 3.01 21.15 0.16
N GLY A 226 3.45 22.39 -0.07
CA GLY A 226 4.83 22.70 -0.41
C GLY A 226 5.86 22.31 0.68
N ASP A 227 5.49 22.25 1.95
CA ASP A 227 6.39 21.80 3.02
C ASP A 227 6.65 20.29 2.94
N LEU A 228 5.58 19.53 2.72
CA LEU A 228 5.65 18.09 2.49
C LEU A 228 6.50 17.78 1.24
N ARG A 229 6.31 18.54 0.16
CA ARG A 229 7.14 18.46 -1.04
C ARG A 229 8.61 18.74 -0.73
N ARG A 230 8.94 19.88 -0.12
CA ARG A 230 10.33 20.25 0.17
C ARG A 230 11.04 19.25 1.09
N ASN A 231 10.32 18.63 2.02
CA ASN A 231 10.91 17.64 2.91
C ASN A 231 11.05 16.24 2.27
N TYR A 232 10.48 16.02 1.08
CA TYR A 232 10.43 14.71 0.43
C TYR A 232 11.81 14.03 0.26
N PRO A 233 12.89 14.69 -0.24
CA PRO A 233 14.18 14.03 -0.37
C PRO A 233 14.78 13.59 0.96
N LYS A 234 14.69 14.46 1.98
CA LYS A 234 15.13 14.12 3.34
C LYS A 234 14.31 12.95 3.87
N PHE A 235 12.99 13.00 3.72
CA PHE A 235 12.10 11.91 4.10
C PHE A 235 12.51 10.57 3.46
N TYR A 236 12.77 10.57 2.15
CA TYR A 236 13.23 9.39 1.42
C TYR A 236 14.53 8.84 2.02
N TRP A 237 15.59 9.64 2.08
CA TRP A 237 16.90 9.14 2.51
C TRP A 237 16.96 8.73 3.98
N THR A 238 16.24 9.43 4.87
CA THR A 238 16.34 9.18 6.32
C THR A 238 15.30 8.20 6.84
N ASN A 239 14.09 8.17 6.26
CA ASN A 239 12.98 7.38 6.79
C ASN A 239 12.54 6.23 5.87
N VAL A 240 12.84 6.28 4.57
CA VAL A 240 12.37 5.26 3.61
C VAL A 240 13.51 4.34 3.15
N TYR A 241 14.62 4.91 2.68
CA TYR A 241 15.77 4.17 2.14
C TYR A 241 16.24 2.99 3.05
N PRO A 242 16.34 3.15 4.39
CA PRO A 242 16.72 2.04 5.27
C PRO A 242 15.82 0.81 5.16
N PHE A 243 14.54 0.99 4.81
CA PHE A 243 13.53 -0.07 4.73
C PHE A 243 13.25 -0.56 3.30
N VAL A 244 13.83 0.06 2.27
CA VAL A 244 13.58 -0.30 0.87
C VAL A 244 14.81 -0.79 0.11
N LYS A 245 16.03 -0.61 0.64
CA LYS A 245 17.29 -0.98 -0.04
C LYS A 245 17.32 -2.41 -0.59
N ASP A 246 16.78 -3.38 0.16
CA ASP A 246 16.77 -4.79 -0.27
C ASP A 246 15.71 -5.04 -1.35
N ALA A 247 14.55 -4.38 -1.25
CA ALA A 247 13.53 -4.37 -2.31
C ALA A 247 14.03 -3.72 -3.60
N LEU A 248 14.79 -2.62 -3.52
CA LEU A 248 15.43 -1.99 -4.67
C LEU A 248 16.41 -2.94 -5.38
N TYR A 249 17.13 -3.76 -4.62
CA TYR A 249 17.96 -4.81 -5.20
C TYR A 249 17.12 -5.84 -5.95
N TYR A 250 16.01 -6.34 -5.40
CA TYR A 250 15.15 -7.27 -6.12
C TYR A 250 14.54 -6.64 -7.40
N LEU A 251 14.09 -5.38 -7.32
CA LEU A 251 13.58 -4.65 -8.49
C LEU A 251 14.63 -4.49 -9.59
N SER A 252 15.91 -4.36 -9.23
CA SER A 252 16.99 -4.25 -10.22
C SER A 252 17.16 -5.49 -11.13
N LEU A 253 16.53 -6.62 -10.77
CA LEU A 253 16.63 -7.90 -11.47
C LEU A 253 15.61 -8.08 -12.59
N THR A 254 14.60 -7.22 -12.70
CA THR A 254 13.62 -7.24 -13.80
C THR A 254 13.64 -5.93 -14.57
N GLN A 255 13.30 -5.95 -15.86
CA GLN A 255 13.23 -4.73 -16.68
C GLN A 255 12.17 -3.76 -16.14
N GLN A 256 11.00 -4.27 -15.79
CA GLN A 256 9.93 -3.48 -15.19
C GLN A 256 10.32 -2.92 -13.82
N GLY A 257 11.06 -3.68 -13.01
CA GLY A 257 11.56 -3.20 -11.72
C GLY A 257 12.60 -2.08 -11.88
N GLN A 258 13.46 -2.14 -12.90
CA GLN A 258 14.39 -1.04 -13.21
C GLN A 258 13.66 0.26 -13.58
N GLU A 259 12.52 0.18 -14.29
CA GLU A 259 11.68 1.35 -14.60
C GLU A 259 11.06 1.95 -13.33
N ILE A 260 10.54 1.11 -12.41
CA ILE A 260 10.02 1.55 -11.10
C ILE A 260 11.10 2.31 -10.31
N VAL A 261 12.32 1.75 -10.25
CA VAL A 261 13.46 2.37 -9.56
C VAL A 261 13.85 3.70 -10.22
N ALA A 262 13.81 3.78 -11.55
CA ALA A 262 14.08 5.02 -12.28
C ALA A 262 13.04 6.11 -11.95
N HIS A 263 11.75 5.78 -11.90
CA HIS A 263 10.72 6.75 -11.51
C HIS A 263 10.86 7.21 -10.05
N LEU A 264 11.14 6.28 -9.12
CA LEU A 264 11.43 6.62 -7.72
C LEU A 264 12.56 7.66 -7.62
N TYR A 265 13.70 7.38 -8.23
CA TYR A 265 14.85 8.29 -8.18
C TYR A 265 14.60 9.57 -8.96
N SER A 266 13.86 9.53 -10.06
CA SER A 266 13.47 10.75 -10.80
C SER A 266 12.66 11.69 -9.92
N ASN A 267 11.67 11.18 -9.19
CA ASN A 267 10.88 11.99 -8.25
C ASN A 267 11.76 12.62 -7.16
N VAL A 268 12.68 11.85 -6.57
CA VAL A 268 13.62 12.36 -5.54
C VAL A 268 14.50 13.45 -6.14
N PHE A 269 15.13 13.16 -7.28
CA PHE A 269 16.06 14.04 -7.97
C PHE A 269 15.42 15.38 -8.36
N VAL A 270 14.20 15.35 -8.90
CA VAL A 270 13.45 16.56 -9.30
C VAL A 270 13.28 17.52 -8.12
N VAL A 271 12.94 17.00 -6.94
CA VAL A 271 12.71 17.84 -5.76
C VAL A 271 14.03 18.31 -5.13
N GLU A 272 15.08 17.48 -5.13
CA GLU A 272 16.42 17.88 -4.67
C GLU A 272 17.01 19.07 -5.46
N HIS A 273 16.67 19.16 -6.75
CA HIS A 273 17.18 20.17 -7.66
C HIS A 273 16.14 21.25 -7.99
N GLU A 274 15.00 21.25 -7.28
CA GLU A 274 13.98 22.27 -7.44
C GLU A 274 14.51 23.62 -6.95
N LYS A 275 14.50 24.62 -7.81
CA LYS A 275 14.83 25.99 -7.39
C LYS A 275 13.66 26.51 -6.53
N PRO A 276 13.93 27.26 -5.45
CA PRO A 276 12.86 27.92 -4.72
C PRO A 276 12.08 28.80 -5.69
N GLU A 277 10.82 28.47 -5.94
CA GLU A 277 9.92 29.37 -6.65
C GLU A 277 9.72 30.59 -5.75
N TYR A 278 10.18 31.75 -6.23
CA TYR A 278 10.10 33.06 -5.57
C TYR A 278 10.85 33.18 -4.24
N GLN A 279 12.10 33.65 -4.32
CA GLN A 279 12.64 34.52 -3.27
C GLN A 279 12.13 35.94 -3.56
N PRO A 280 11.43 36.62 -2.62
CA PRO A 280 11.18 38.05 -2.74
C PRO A 280 12.48 38.85 -2.75
#